data_AF-A0A6V7K758-F1
#
_entry.id   AF-A0A6V7K758-F1
#
_cell.length_a   1.000
_cell.length_b   1.000
_cell.length_c   1.000
_cell.angle_alpha   90.00
_cell.angle_beta   90.00
_cell.angle_gamma   90.00
#
_symmetry.space_group_name_H-M   'P 1'
#
loop_
_entity.id
_entity.type
_entity.pdbx_description
1 polymer ?
#
loop_
_entity_poly.entity_id
_entity_poly.type
_entity_poly.pdbx_seq_one_letter_code
_entity_poly.pdbx_strand_id
1 'polypeptide(L)'
;VQQTKVTSVMSEPQRALVSTITAGHEVIHIAETELTSKAQLPELGNDPASLQWIAQTMVTHKQNVGTQIAEMNAATAQVVTLTSGSIEEVDHTAVGEAISTIATNLPEMTKGVRMIAALMEDDSSGDRLLDAARKLCTAFSDLLKATEPETKE
;
A
#
# COMPACT_ATOMS: atom_id res chain seq x y z
N VAL A 1 -1.24 1.85 52.20
CA VAL A 1 -1.79 1.16 51.01
C VAL A 1 -1.12 1.78 49.79
N GLN A 2 -0.11 1.12 49.21
CA GLN A 2 0.60 1.62 48.03
C GLN A 2 -0.22 1.28 46.79
N GLN A 3 -0.59 2.29 46.01
CA GLN A 3 -1.22 2.11 44.70
C GLN A 3 -0.14 1.61 43.73
N THR A 4 -0.25 0.34 43.34
CA THR A 4 0.53 -0.24 42.25
C THR A 4 0.12 0.44 40.96
N LYS A 5 0.98 1.34 40.45
CA LYS A 5 0.83 1.97 39.15
C LYS A 5 1.09 0.87 38.11
N VAL A 6 0.02 0.28 37.56
CA VAL A 6 0.13 -0.69 36.47
C VAL A 6 0.63 0.09 35.26
N THR A 7 1.93 -0.01 34.99
CA THR A 7 2.49 0.48 33.73
C THR A 7 2.10 -0.58 32.71
N SER A 8 1.11 -0.28 31.85
CA SER A 8 0.75 -1.15 30.73
C SER A 8 1.96 -1.22 29.78
N VAL A 9 2.61 -2.39 29.70
CA VAL A 9 3.77 -2.61 28.84
C VAL A 9 3.34 -3.56 27.73
N MET A 10 3.40 -3.07 26.48
CA MET A 10 3.16 -3.88 25.29
C MET A 10 4.14 -5.05 25.19
N SER A 11 3.68 -6.19 24.67
CA SER A 11 4.55 -7.33 24.39
C SER A 11 5.57 -7.01 23.27
N GLU A 12 6.62 -7.82 23.14
CA GLU A 12 7.58 -7.67 22.04
C GLU A 12 6.94 -7.80 20.65
N PRO A 13 6.08 -8.81 20.37
CA PRO A 13 5.34 -8.88 19.10
C PRO A 13 4.46 -7.66 18.84
N GLN A 14 3.80 -7.11 19.86
CA GLN A 14 2.98 -5.90 19.72
C GLN A 14 3.83 -4.66 19.39
N ARG A 15 5.00 -4.50 20.04
CA ARG A 15 5.93 -3.41 19.73
C ARG A 15 6.48 -3.52 18.32
N ALA A 16 6.84 -4.73 17.89
CA ALA A 16 7.29 -4.99 16.52
C ALA A 16 6.19 -4.64 15.51
N LEU A 17 4.95 -5.06 15.77
CA LEU A 17 3.80 -4.73 14.93
C LEU A 17 3.59 -3.21 14.81
N VAL A 18 3.64 -2.46 15.91
CA VAL A 18 3.52 -0.98 15.86
C VAL A 18 4.64 -0.36 15.03
N SER A 19 5.87 -0.86 15.14
CA SER A 19 6.97 -0.41 14.28
C SER A 19 6.69 -0.68 12.79
N THR A 20 6.13 -1.86 12.47
CA THR A 20 5.76 -2.24 11.11
C THR A 20 4.61 -1.37 10.57
N ILE A 21 3.58 -1.11 11.38
CA ILE A 21 2.48 -0.20 11.03
C ILE A 21 3.01 1.21 10.74
N THR A 22 3.89 1.72 11.60
CA THR A 22 4.51 3.05 11.44
C THR A 22 5.30 3.13 10.12
N ALA A 23 6.12 2.13 9.82
CA ALA A 23 6.86 2.06 8.56
C ALA A 23 5.91 1.95 7.35
N GLY A 24 4.83 1.18 7.47
CA GLY A 24 3.81 1.06 6.44
C GLY A 24 3.12 2.39 6.15
N HIS A 25 2.79 3.17 7.17
CA HIS A 25 2.23 4.52 7.02
C HIS A 25 3.15 5.46 6.26
N GLU A 26 4.46 5.43 6.54
CA GLU A 26 5.43 6.25 5.81
C GLU A 26 5.45 5.89 4.33
N VAL A 27 5.47 4.59 4.01
CA VAL A 27 5.44 4.13 2.60
C VAL A 27 4.14 4.54 1.90
N ILE A 28 3.00 4.44 2.58
CA ILE A 28 1.71 4.89 2.05
C ILE A 28 1.72 6.39 1.77
N HIS A 29 2.25 7.19 2.70
CA HIS A 29 2.32 8.63 2.55
C HIS A 29 3.19 9.05 1.34
N ILE A 30 4.32 8.37 1.15
CA ILE A 30 5.18 8.55 -0.01
C ILE A 30 4.41 8.21 -1.29
N ALA A 31 3.72 7.06 -1.32
CA ALA A 31 2.92 6.63 -2.47
C ALA A 31 1.81 7.64 -2.82
N GLU A 32 1.07 8.15 -1.83
CA GLU A 32 0.06 9.19 -2.02
C GLU A 32 0.65 10.47 -2.63
N THR A 33 1.84 10.86 -2.16
CA THR A 33 2.56 12.03 -2.66
C THR A 33 3.00 11.85 -4.11
N GLU A 34 3.57 10.70 -4.46
CA GLU A 34 3.99 10.41 -5.83
C GLU A 34 2.81 10.40 -6.81
N LEU A 35 1.65 9.88 -6.37
CA LEU A 35 0.41 9.84 -7.15
C LEU A 35 -0.22 11.22 -7.40
N THR A 36 0.36 12.31 -6.90
CA THR A 36 -0.07 13.68 -7.26
C THR A 36 0.35 14.08 -8.69
N SER A 37 1.24 13.32 -9.32
CA SER A 37 1.76 13.63 -10.66
C SER A 37 1.92 12.39 -11.53
N LYS A 38 1.71 12.57 -12.85
CA LYS A 38 2.02 11.58 -13.88
C LYS A 38 3.53 11.30 -13.93
N ALA A 39 3.91 10.14 -14.45
CA ALA A 39 5.32 9.85 -14.70
C ALA A 39 5.89 10.78 -15.78
N GLN A 40 7.20 11.05 -15.71
CA GLN A 40 7.90 11.74 -16.79
C GLN A 40 8.13 10.76 -17.94
N LEU A 41 7.66 11.13 -19.12
CA LEU A 41 7.86 10.35 -20.34
C LEU A 41 9.17 10.77 -21.03
N PRO A 42 9.84 9.83 -21.73
CA PRO A 42 10.88 10.20 -22.69
C PRO A 42 10.28 11.04 -23.84
N GLU A 43 11.15 11.66 -24.65
CA GLU A 43 10.70 12.31 -25.88
C GLU A 43 10.18 11.25 -26.86
N LEU A 44 8.86 11.24 -27.09
CA LEU A 44 8.17 10.26 -27.93
C LEU A 44 7.63 10.93 -29.19
N GLY A 45 7.86 10.28 -30.32
CA GLY A 45 7.31 10.69 -31.63
C GLY A 45 6.13 9.82 -32.06
N ASN A 46 5.71 10.02 -33.31
CA ASN A 46 4.73 9.17 -33.99
C ASN A 46 5.40 8.09 -34.85
N ASP A 47 6.70 7.86 -34.67
CA ASP A 47 7.41 6.83 -35.39
C ASP A 47 7.07 5.42 -34.86
N PRO A 48 7.24 4.36 -35.68
CA PRO A 48 6.88 3.01 -35.27
C PRO A 48 7.56 2.53 -33.98
N ALA A 49 8.78 2.98 -33.67
CA ALA A 49 9.47 2.55 -32.45
C ALA A 49 8.86 3.21 -31.22
N SER A 50 8.55 4.51 -31.27
CA SER A 50 7.82 5.21 -30.19
C SER A 50 6.46 4.57 -29.91
N LEU A 51 5.68 4.28 -30.96
CA LEU A 51 4.36 3.66 -30.80
C LEU A 51 4.45 2.24 -30.21
N GLN A 52 5.43 1.45 -30.64
CA GLN A 52 5.68 0.13 -30.07
C GLN A 52 6.12 0.21 -28.60
N TRP A 53 6.98 1.17 -28.25
CA TRP A 53 7.42 1.38 -26.88
C TRP A 53 6.25 1.76 -25.98
N ILE A 54 5.37 2.68 -26.41
CA ILE A 54 4.16 3.06 -25.67
C ILE A 54 3.28 1.83 -25.43
N ALA A 55 2.98 1.07 -26.48
CA ALA A 55 2.13 -0.12 -26.38
C ALA A 55 2.72 -1.17 -25.43
N GLN A 56 4.02 -1.47 -25.55
CA GLN A 56 4.69 -2.45 -24.70
C GLN A 56 4.75 -1.99 -23.24
N THR A 57 5.15 -0.74 -23.01
CA THR A 57 5.25 -0.13 -21.68
C THR A 57 3.89 -0.13 -20.99
N MET A 58 2.84 0.23 -21.73
CA MET A 58 1.46 0.20 -21.27
C MET A 58 1.05 -1.22 -20.83
N VAL A 59 1.29 -2.25 -21.65
CA VAL A 59 0.95 -3.64 -21.30
C VAL A 59 1.73 -4.10 -20.07
N THR A 60 3.04 -3.86 -20.02
CA THR A 60 3.89 -4.27 -18.90
C THR A 60 3.42 -3.64 -17.59
N HIS A 61 3.18 -2.33 -17.55
CA HIS A 61 2.74 -1.68 -16.32
C HIS A 61 1.32 -2.09 -15.91
N LYS A 62 0.40 -2.34 -16.84
CA LYS A 62 -0.93 -2.89 -16.51
C LYS A 62 -0.83 -4.26 -15.85
N GLN A 63 0.02 -5.14 -16.38
CA GLN A 63 0.25 -6.45 -15.80
C GLN A 63 0.85 -6.35 -14.40
N ASN A 64 1.91 -5.55 -14.23
CA ASN A 64 2.58 -5.39 -12.94
C ASN A 64 1.64 -4.79 -11.88
N VAL A 65 0.88 -3.74 -12.21
CA VAL A 65 -0.11 -3.14 -11.31
C VAL A 65 -1.17 -4.16 -10.90
N GLY A 66 -1.63 -4.98 -11.86
CA GLY A 66 -2.57 -6.07 -11.57
C GLY A 66 -2.02 -7.08 -10.57
N THR A 67 -0.76 -7.49 -10.72
CA THR A 67 -0.08 -8.40 -9.77
C THR A 67 0.02 -7.77 -8.38
N GLN A 68 0.52 -6.54 -8.26
CA GLN A 68 0.71 -5.91 -6.96
C GLN A 68 -0.62 -5.73 -6.22
N ILE A 69 -1.68 -5.34 -6.94
CA ILE A 69 -3.03 -5.24 -6.34
C ILE A 69 -3.53 -6.61 -5.88
N ALA A 70 -3.29 -7.67 -6.64
CA ALA A 70 -3.70 -9.02 -6.24
C ALA A 70 -2.99 -9.47 -4.95
N GLU A 71 -1.69 -9.22 -4.83
CA GLU A 71 -0.92 -9.50 -3.62
C GLU A 71 -1.41 -8.68 -2.42
N MET A 72 -1.64 -7.37 -2.60
CA MET A 72 -2.18 -6.52 -1.54
C MET A 72 -3.59 -6.92 -1.11
N ASN A 73 -4.44 -7.36 -2.03
CA ASN A 73 -5.78 -7.88 -1.71
C ASN A 73 -5.70 -9.18 -0.90
N ALA A 74 -4.79 -10.09 -1.26
CA ALA A 74 -4.56 -11.31 -0.51
C ALA A 74 -4.05 -11.00 0.91
N ALA A 75 -3.09 -10.09 1.03
CA ALA A 75 -2.58 -9.63 2.32
C ALA A 75 -3.66 -8.94 3.17
N THR A 76 -4.52 -8.14 2.55
CA THR A 76 -5.68 -7.51 3.23
C THR A 76 -6.63 -8.55 3.80
N ALA A 77 -6.95 -9.60 3.03
CA ALA A 77 -7.78 -10.70 3.51
C ALA A 77 -7.12 -11.45 4.67
N GLN A 78 -5.78 -11.63 4.63
CA GLN A 78 -5.02 -12.21 5.73
C GLN A 78 -5.10 -11.35 6.99
N VAL A 79 -4.90 -10.03 6.88
CA VAL A 79 -5.05 -9.10 8.02
C VAL A 79 -6.41 -9.27 8.70
N VAL A 80 -7.49 -9.25 7.92
CA VAL A 80 -8.86 -9.42 8.47
C VAL A 80 -9.01 -10.79 9.14
N THR A 81 -8.49 -11.85 8.52
CA THR A 81 -8.58 -13.22 9.08
C THR A 81 -7.81 -13.33 10.40
N LEU A 82 -6.58 -12.84 10.43
CA LEU A 82 -5.68 -12.91 11.59
C LEU A 82 -6.14 -12.04 12.76
N THR A 83 -6.92 -11.00 12.49
CA THR A 83 -7.48 -10.08 13.50
C THR A 83 -8.91 -10.43 13.93
N SER A 84 -9.51 -11.48 13.35
CA SER A 84 -10.90 -11.88 13.63
C SER A 84 -11.10 -12.67 14.93
N GLY A 85 -10.02 -13.15 15.55
CA GLY A 85 -10.03 -13.90 16.80
C GLY A 85 -10.15 -13.03 18.05
N SER A 86 -10.11 -13.65 19.23
CA SER A 86 -10.00 -12.89 20.48
C SER A 86 -8.63 -12.19 20.57
N ILE A 87 -8.54 -11.08 21.31
CA ILE A 87 -7.29 -10.28 21.44
C ILE A 87 -6.11 -11.14 21.92
N GLU A 88 -6.36 -12.21 22.67
CA GLU A 88 -5.32 -13.11 23.19
C GLU A 88 -4.84 -14.15 22.15
N GLU A 89 -5.60 -14.34 21.06
CA GLU A 89 -5.32 -15.28 19.97
C GLU A 89 -4.74 -14.59 18.73
N VAL A 90 -4.66 -13.25 18.70
CA VAL A 90 -4.11 -12.51 17.57
C VAL A 90 -2.60 -12.75 17.46
N ASP A 91 -2.18 -13.34 16.34
CA ASP A 91 -0.77 -13.43 15.98
C ASP A 91 -0.29 -12.11 15.39
N HIS A 92 0.21 -11.23 16.27
CA HIS A 92 0.76 -9.93 15.88
C HIS A 92 1.95 -10.02 14.91
N THR A 93 2.66 -11.15 14.87
CA THR A 93 3.77 -11.37 13.93
C THR A 93 3.21 -11.58 12.53
N ALA A 94 2.25 -12.48 12.38
CA ALA A 94 1.60 -12.76 11.09
C ALA A 94 0.85 -11.53 10.55
N VAL A 95 0.21 -10.74 11.42
CA VAL A 95 -0.41 -9.46 11.02
C VAL A 95 0.65 -8.50 10.49
N GLY A 96 1.80 -8.39 11.15
CA GLY A 96 2.92 -7.57 10.70
C GLY A 96 3.46 -8.00 9.33
N GLU A 97 3.58 -9.30 9.08
CA GLU A 97 4.00 -9.83 7.76
C GLU A 97 3.02 -9.46 6.64
N ALA A 98 1.72 -9.57 6.90
CA ALA A 98 0.69 -9.17 5.95
C ALA A 98 0.74 -7.66 5.66
N ILE A 99 0.91 -6.82 6.69
CA ILE A 99 1.07 -5.36 6.53
C ILE A 99 2.33 -5.02 5.74
N SER A 100 3.44 -5.72 6.01
CA SER A 100 4.68 -5.56 5.25
C SER A 100 4.49 -5.91 3.77
N THR A 101 3.71 -6.95 3.47
CA THR A 101 3.36 -7.31 2.08
C THR A 101 2.58 -6.21 1.38
N ILE A 102 1.65 -5.55 2.08
CA ILE A 102 0.94 -4.38 1.54
C ILE A 102 1.92 -3.24 1.25
N ALA A 103 2.73 -2.87 2.25
CA ALA A 103 3.65 -1.75 2.16
C ALA A 103 4.69 -1.94 1.04
N THR A 104 5.27 -3.12 0.93
CA THR A 104 6.32 -3.43 -0.07
C THR A 104 5.81 -3.46 -1.51
N ASN A 105 4.52 -3.67 -1.72
CA ASN A 105 3.88 -3.68 -3.04
C ASN A 105 3.51 -2.28 -3.55
N LEU A 106 3.26 -1.32 -2.64
CA LEU A 106 2.79 0.02 -2.96
C LEU A 106 3.72 0.83 -3.89
N PRO A 107 5.06 0.82 -3.72
CA PRO A 107 5.94 1.60 -4.60
C PRO A 107 5.85 1.19 -6.07
N GLU A 108 5.87 -0.12 -6.35
CA GLU A 108 5.78 -0.60 -7.74
C GLU A 108 4.39 -0.40 -8.34
N MET A 109 3.32 -0.54 -7.53
CA MET A 109 1.97 -0.18 -7.94
C MET A 109 1.89 1.30 -8.33
N THR A 110 2.42 2.18 -7.48
CA THR A 110 2.40 3.64 -7.69
C THR A 110 3.15 4.04 -8.94
N LYS A 111 4.38 3.55 -9.12
CA LYS A 111 5.18 3.75 -10.32
C LYS A 111 4.44 3.29 -11.58
N GLY A 112 3.82 2.11 -11.52
CA GLY A 112 3.04 1.57 -12.63
C GLY A 112 1.84 2.45 -12.97
N VAL A 113 1.03 2.81 -11.98
CA VAL A 113 -0.13 3.69 -12.17
C VAL A 113 0.27 5.04 -12.75
N ARG A 114 1.35 5.66 -12.28
CA ARG A 114 1.85 6.94 -12.81
C ARG A 114 2.29 6.85 -14.27
N MET A 115 2.93 5.75 -14.65
CA MET A 115 3.33 5.50 -16.04
C MET A 115 2.10 5.26 -16.93
N ILE A 116 1.14 4.46 -16.45
CA ILE A 116 -0.12 4.25 -17.15
C ILE A 116 -0.83 5.57 -17.39
N ALA A 117 -1.01 6.37 -16.34
CA ALA A 117 -1.71 7.65 -16.41
C ALA A 117 -1.02 8.65 -17.36
N ALA A 118 0.31 8.60 -17.48
CA ALA A 118 1.08 9.42 -18.42
C ALA A 118 0.89 8.99 -19.88
N LEU A 119 0.72 7.69 -20.13
CA LEU A 119 0.59 7.13 -21.49
C LEU A 119 -0.86 7.08 -22.00
N MET A 120 -1.84 7.48 -21.18
CA MET A 120 -3.24 7.55 -21.59
C MET A 120 -3.46 8.76 -22.50
N GLU A 121 -4.17 8.55 -23.61
CA GLU A 121 -4.47 9.61 -24.59
C GLU A 121 -5.39 10.70 -24.02
N ASP A 122 -6.27 10.32 -23.09
CA ASP A 122 -7.18 11.23 -22.39
C ASP A 122 -6.63 11.58 -21.01
N ASP A 123 -6.19 12.83 -20.86
CA ASP A 123 -5.64 13.35 -19.62
C ASP A 123 -6.59 13.18 -18.43
N SER A 124 -7.90 13.31 -18.67
CA SER A 124 -8.90 13.20 -17.61
C SER A 124 -9.03 11.77 -17.08
N SER A 125 -8.86 10.77 -17.94
CA SER A 125 -8.83 9.37 -17.55
C SER A 125 -7.56 9.01 -16.79
N GLY A 126 -6.41 9.60 -17.17
CA GLY A 126 -5.15 9.46 -16.41
C GLY A 126 -5.27 10.02 -15.00
N ASP A 127 -5.83 11.22 -14.83
CA ASP A 127 -6.00 11.85 -13.52
C ASP A 127 -6.98 11.09 -12.62
N ARG A 128 -8.05 10.54 -13.21
CA ARG A 128 -8.98 9.65 -12.49
C ARG A 128 -8.31 8.37 -12.01
N LEU A 129 -7.39 7.80 -12.78
CA LEU A 129 -6.65 6.62 -12.37
C LEU A 129 -5.71 6.93 -11.19
N LEU A 130 -4.99 8.06 -11.25
CA LEU A 130 -4.18 8.54 -10.12
C LEU A 130 -5.04 8.73 -8.87
N ASP A 131 -6.23 9.30 -9.01
CA ASP A 131 -7.17 9.51 -7.90
C ASP A 131 -7.68 8.19 -7.30
N ALA A 132 -8.00 7.20 -8.13
CA ALA A 132 -8.39 5.88 -7.66
C ALA A 132 -7.26 5.19 -6.88
N ALA A 133 -6.02 5.29 -7.34
CA ALA A 133 -4.86 4.75 -6.64
C ALA A 133 -4.58 5.46 -5.31
N ARG A 134 -4.77 6.79 -5.23
CA ARG A 134 -4.65 7.52 -3.95
C ARG A 134 -5.70 7.05 -2.95
N LYS A 135 -6.96 6.90 -3.38
CA LYS A 135 -8.02 6.36 -2.52
C LYS A 135 -7.70 4.96 -2.01
N LEU A 136 -7.06 4.12 -2.82
CA LEU A 136 -6.58 2.81 -2.40
C LEU A 136 -5.48 2.94 -1.32
N CYS A 137 -4.54 3.87 -1.49
CA CYS A 137 -3.51 4.16 -0.47
C CYS A 137 -4.14 4.65 0.85
N THR A 138 -5.11 5.57 0.78
CA THR A 138 -5.86 6.03 1.96
C THR A 138 -6.58 4.87 2.65
N ALA A 139 -7.22 3.97 1.88
CA ALA A 139 -7.89 2.80 2.43
C ALA A 139 -6.91 1.83 3.14
N PHE A 140 -5.70 1.64 2.60
CA PHE A 140 -4.67 0.88 3.28
C PHE A 140 -4.17 1.58 4.55
N SER A 141 -4.04 2.90 4.54
CA SER A 141 -3.71 3.63 5.77
C SER A 141 -4.77 3.40 6.84
N ASP A 142 -6.06 3.47 6.49
CA ASP A 142 -7.13 3.24 7.46
C ASP A 142 -7.16 1.79 7.96
N LEU A 143 -6.86 0.82 7.10
CA LEU A 143 -6.66 -0.57 7.49
C LEU A 143 -5.51 -0.71 8.51
N LEU A 144 -4.34 -0.11 8.24
CA LEU A 144 -3.18 -0.20 9.12
C LEU A 144 -3.48 0.38 10.51
N LYS A 145 -4.16 1.54 10.59
CA LYS A 145 -4.62 2.12 11.86
C LYS A 145 -5.55 1.18 12.61
N ALA A 146 -6.48 0.53 11.90
CA ALA A 146 -7.42 -0.41 12.51
C ALA A 146 -6.75 -1.69 13.05
N THR A 147 -5.49 -1.95 12.70
CA THR A 147 -4.71 -3.10 13.17
C THR A 147 -3.76 -2.77 14.32
N GLU A 148 -3.74 -1.52 14.81
CA GLU A 148 -2.93 -1.15 15.96
C GLU A 148 -3.35 -1.98 17.19
N PRO A 149 -2.40 -2.65 17.88
CA PRO A 149 -2.74 -3.47 19.03
C PRO A 149 -3.17 -2.60 20.22
N GLU A 150 -4.28 -2.95 20.85
CA GLU A 150 -4.73 -2.28 22.08
C GLU A 150 -3.73 -2.49 23.22
N THR A 151 -3.37 -1.41 23.90
CA THR A 151 -2.71 -1.51 25.21
C THR A 151 -3.77 -1.95 26.22
N LYS A 152 -3.63 -3.17 26.78
CA LYS A 152 -4.55 -3.66 27.83
C LYS A 152 -4.70 -2.59 28.93
N GLU A 153 -5.95 -2.19 29.20
CA GLU A 153 -6.36 -1.30 30.31
C GLU A 153 -6.25 -2.00 31.68
#